data_AF-W6TSS0-F1
#
_entry.id   AF-W6TSS0-F1
#
_cell.length_a   1.000
_cell.length_b   1.000
_cell.length_c   1.000
_cell.angle_alpha   90.00
_cell.angle_beta   90.00
_cell.angle_gamma   90.00
#
_symmetry.space_group_name_H-M   'P 1'
#
loop_
_entity.id
_entity.type
_entity.pdbx_description
1 polymer ?
#
loop_
_entity_poly.entity_id
_entity_poly.type
_entity_poly.pdbx_seq_one_letter_code
_entity_poly.pdbx_strand_id
1 'polypeptide(L)'
;MGKKLLRIAIISDLHCHPELEDSKKNSTLLFSAKLRSPVNEHPVEDLLEVIAKDQIEVDVVLSPGDITHQSDQQGFFSGWSYIKELAAALGSKQLYATIGNHDVDSRHKASAYSFDIPKKVKQNFPLPEAYLESFWGSGFSFIEDKDFQLLVINSTHYHTHYSTDKDGNPTIKGKIDSNQLEAIEKYLSENNDDEKIKIMLCHHHPVNHARRGLGDDDFITNGEDLLHLLGRFKFDLVIHGHKHDPLLRYFPTSCGVDIPILSSGSFSATDQILYATIFNYFHVLEISKENGHAVATIETYTFRNKIGWGKTRDDGFLPFTGFGYKEDLLKIESKVVTLLKSKSFVEWPEVLIAAPEIAYLTAQQQETLKNMLEAKKIYLGDKIGVGPKHAYYAGN
;
A
#
# COMPACT_ATOMS: atom_id res chain seq x y z
N MET A 1 -5.31 12.67 26.35
CA MET A 1 -4.71 11.91 25.24
C MET A 1 -4.84 12.76 23.99
N GLY A 2 -3.81 12.79 23.14
CA GLY A 2 -3.78 13.68 21.98
C GLY A 2 -3.99 12.88 20.70
N LYS A 3 -4.79 13.42 19.78
CA LYS A 3 -4.96 12.90 18.42
C LYS A 3 -3.58 12.74 17.75
N LYS A 4 -3.28 11.54 17.27
CA LYS A 4 -2.12 11.24 16.42
C LYS A 4 -2.51 11.33 14.95
N LEU A 5 -1.64 11.91 14.14
CA LEU A 5 -1.81 12.05 12.70
C LEU A 5 -0.55 11.53 12.01
N LEU A 6 -0.73 10.80 10.92
CA LEU A 6 0.38 10.30 10.11
C LEU A 6 -0.01 10.26 8.63
N ARG A 7 0.73 10.98 7.79
CA ARG A 7 0.61 10.93 6.34
C ARG A 7 1.68 10.00 5.76
N ILE A 8 1.25 9.09 4.89
CA ILE A 8 2.08 8.00 4.36
C ILE A 8 1.99 7.97 2.85
N ALA A 9 3.13 7.92 2.16
CA ALA A 9 3.17 7.54 0.75
C ALA A 9 3.56 6.07 0.59
N ILE A 10 2.94 5.35 -0.37
CA ILE A 10 3.27 3.95 -0.67
C ILE A 10 3.75 3.83 -2.12
N ILE A 11 4.95 3.26 -2.29
CA ILE A 11 5.60 3.03 -3.59
C ILE A 11 6.13 1.58 -3.63
N SER A 12 5.50 0.71 -4.41
CA SER A 12 5.76 -0.75 -4.41
C SER A 12 5.97 -1.32 -5.82
N ASP A 13 6.64 -2.48 -5.92
CA ASP A 13 6.69 -3.31 -7.13
C ASP A 13 7.08 -2.49 -8.39
N LEU A 14 8.26 -1.87 -8.34
CA LEU A 14 8.82 -1.12 -9.47
C LEU A 14 9.27 -2.07 -10.58
N HIS A 15 9.83 -3.23 -10.20
CA HIS A 15 10.47 -4.19 -11.11
C HIS A 15 11.46 -3.50 -12.06
N CYS A 16 12.26 -2.56 -11.55
CA CYS A 16 13.18 -1.80 -12.39
C CYS A 16 14.26 -2.73 -12.98
N HIS A 17 14.53 -2.62 -14.28
CA HIS A 17 15.61 -3.33 -14.96
C HIS A 17 16.02 -2.60 -16.26
N PRO A 18 17.19 -2.89 -16.86
CA PRO A 18 17.55 -2.38 -18.18
C PRO A 18 16.56 -2.85 -19.25
N GLU A 19 16.30 -2.03 -20.26
CA GLU A 19 15.50 -2.45 -21.40
C GLU A 19 16.17 -3.64 -22.12
N LEU A 20 15.41 -4.70 -22.35
CA LEU A 20 15.88 -5.90 -23.04
C LEU A 20 15.47 -5.87 -24.51
N GLU A 21 16.28 -6.48 -25.37
CA GLU A 21 16.00 -6.60 -26.82
C GLU A 21 14.68 -7.34 -27.10
N ASP A 22 14.41 -8.39 -26.32
CA ASP A 22 13.16 -9.13 -26.40
C ASP A 22 12.08 -8.42 -25.57
N SER A 23 11.27 -7.61 -26.25
CA SER A 23 10.22 -6.82 -25.62
C SER A 23 9.19 -7.64 -24.83
N LYS A 24 9.07 -8.95 -25.10
CA LYS A 24 8.18 -9.84 -24.33
C LYS A 24 8.70 -10.13 -22.92
N LYS A 25 9.98 -9.84 -22.65
CA LYS A 25 10.61 -9.99 -21.34
C LYS A 25 10.65 -8.69 -20.55
N ASN A 26 10.21 -7.58 -21.15
CA ASN A 26 10.12 -6.30 -20.47
C ASN A 26 8.84 -6.28 -19.63
N SER A 27 9.03 -6.40 -18.31
CA SER A 27 7.95 -6.51 -17.30
C SER A 27 7.70 -5.21 -16.55
N THR A 28 8.25 -4.09 -17.03
CA THR A 28 8.15 -2.78 -16.39
C THR A 28 8.01 -1.64 -17.41
N LEU A 29 7.43 -0.53 -16.97
CA LEU A 29 7.46 0.77 -17.66
C LEU A 29 8.66 1.63 -17.25
N LEU A 30 9.40 1.23 -16.21
CA LEU A 30 10.46 2.00 -15.57
C LEU A 30 11.83 1.34 -15.80
N PHE A 31 12.37 1.48 -17.01
CA PHE A 31 13.70 0.98 -17.30
C PHE A 31 14.79 1.85 -16.66
N SER A 32 15.90 1.22 -16.26
CA SER A 32 17.02 1.89 -15.58
C SER A 32 17.68 3.00 -16.41
N ALA A 33 17.60 2.90 -17.75
CA ALA A 33 18.14 3.87 -18.70
C ALA A 33 17.05 4.67 -19.43
N LYS A 34 15.78 4.60 -19.00
CA LYS A 34 14.68 5.30 -19.65
C LYS A 34 14.91 6.81 -19.58
N LEU A 35 14.82 7.48 -20.72
CA LEU A 35 14.83 8.94 -20.75
C LEU A 35 13.58 9.48 -20.07
N ARG A 36 13.71 10.59 -19.36
CA ARG A 36 12.61 11.22 -18.61
C ARG A 36 11.64 12.05 -19.45
N SER A 37 11.92 12.18 -20.75
CA SER A 37 11.07 12.88 -21.71
C SER A 37 10.55 11.90 -22.77
N PRO A 38 9.26 11.94 -23.12
CA PRO A 38 8.23 12.82 -22.57
C PRO A 38 7.81 12.42 -21.13
N VAL A 39 7.49 13.42 -20.30
CA VAL A 39 7.25 13.24 -18.85
C VAL A 39 6.17 12.19 -18.57
N ASN A 40 5.04 12.29 -19.27
CA ASN A 40 3.87 11.41 -19.17
C ASN A 40 4.10 9.94 -19.60
N GLU A 41 5.32 9.60 -20.02
CA GLU A 41 5.73 8.21 -20.29
C GLU A 41 6.71 7.68 -19.22
N HIS A 42 7.26 8.54 -18.34
CA HIS A 42 8.20 8.15 -17.29
C HIS A 42 7.54 8.24 -15.90
N PRO A 43 7.15 7.11 -15.28
CA PRO A 43 6.35 7.11 -14.04
C PRO A 43 6.94 7.95 -12.92
N VAL A 44 8.26 7.97 -12.75
CA VAL A 44 8.91 8.79 -11.71
C VAL A 44 8.87 10.27 -12.05
N GLU A 45 9.08 10.65 -13.31
CA GLU A 45 9.17 12.08 -13.68
C GLU A 45 7.79 12.72 -13.62
N ASP A 46 6.78 12.02 -14.15
CA ASP A 46 5.40 12.47 -14.09
C ASP A 46 4.92 12.60 -12.62
N LEU A 47 5.31 11.66 -11.75
CA LEU A 47 4.94 11.75 -10.34
C LEU A 47 5.63 12.94 -9.64
N LEU A 48 6.87 13.28 -10.00
CA LEU A 48 7.54 14.47 -9.48
C LEU A 48 6.79 15.74 -9.85
N GLU A 49 6.30 15.87 -11.09
CA GLU A 49 5.46 17.00 -11.50
C GLU A 49 4.13 17.03 -10.72
N VAL A 50 3.51 15.86 -10.49
CA VAL A 50 2.27 15.76 -9.71
C VAL A 50 2.49 16.13 -8.26
N ILE A 51 3.55 15.63 -7.62
CA ILE A 51 3.92 15.98 -6.24
C ILE A 51 4.11 17.50 -6.11
N ALA A 52 4.83 18.11 -7.05
CA ALA A 52 5.08 19.55 -7.03
C ALA A 52 3.79 20.36 -7.27
N LYS A 53 2.98 19.95 -8.25
CA LYS A 53 1.73 20.63 -8.63
C LYS A 53 0.67 20.54 -7.54
N ASP A 54 0.47 19.36 -6.98
CA ASP A 54 -0.56 19.07 -5.98
C ASP A 54 -0.03 19.32 -4.54
N GLN A 55 1.24 19.72 -4.40
CA GLN A 55 1.90 20.03 -3.13
C GLN A 55 1.80 18.88 -2.12
N ILE A 56 2.13 17.68 -2.59
CA ILE A 56 2.02 16.46 -1.79
C ILE A 56 3.20 16.37 -0.82
N GLU A 57 2.91 16.39 0.48
CA GLU A 57 3.88 16.18 1.55
C GLU A 57 3.44 15.02 2.45
N VAL A 58 4.38 14.18 2.89
CA VAL A 58 4.10 13.06 3.78
C VAL A 58 5.12 12.96 4.91
N ASP A 59 4.71 12.37 6.02
CA ASP A 59 5.61 12.12 7.15
C ASP A 59 6.54 10.94 6.85
N VAL A 60 6.01 9.89 6.23
CA VAL A 60 6.70 8.62 5.99
C VAL A 60 6.45 8.11 4.57
N VAL A 61 7.49 7.57 3.94
CA VAL A 61 7.39 6.80 2.68
C VAL A 61 7.64 5.33 2.98
N LEU A 62 6.71 4.47 2.57
CA LEU A 62 6.80 3.03 2.72
C LEU A 62 6.96 2.36 1.36
N SER A 63 7.91 1.42 1.25
CA SER A 63 8.12 0.62 0.05
C SER A 63 7.97 -0.88 0.32
N PRO A 64 6.83 -1.49 -0.07
CA PRO A 64 6.56 -2.92 0.10
C PRO A 64 7.35 -3.87 -0.82
N GLY A 65 8.61 -3.55 -1.18
CA GLY A 65 9.51 -4.46 -1.92
C GLY A 65 9.30 -4.54 -3.43
N ASP A 66 10.03 -5.47 -4.06
CA ASP A 66 10.13 -5.68 -5.52
C ASP A 66 10.57 -4.41 -6.27
N ILE A 67 11.71 -3.87 -5.81
CA ILE A 67 12.34 -2.67 -6.35
C ILE A 67 13.01 -2.97 -7.69
N THR A 68 13.65 -4.13 -7.80
CA THR A 68 14.28 -4.61 -9.03
C THR A 68 13.55 -5.82 -9.60
N HIS A 69 13.81 -6.14 -10.87
CA HIS A 69 13.36 -7.39 -11.47
C HIS A 69 14.44 -8.49 -11.34
N GLN A 70 14.09 -9.62 -10.71
CA GLN A 70 14.92 -10.83 -10.65
C GLN A 70 16.39 -10.58 -10.25
N SER A 71 16.61 -9.75 -9.23
CA SER A 71 17.93 -9.39 -8.69
C SER A 71 18.83 -8.68 -9.69
N ASP A 72 18.27 -8.02 -10.70
CA ASP A 72 19.05 -7.20 -11.59
C ASP A 72 19.72 -6.06 -10.80
N GLN A 73 21.05 -6.06 -10.79
CA GLN A 73 21.83 -5.16 -9.96
C GLN A 73 21.67 -3.69 -10.38
N GLN A 74 21.63 -3.42 -11.70
CA GLN A 74 21.47 -2.07 -12.22
C GLN A 74 20.08 -1.53 -11.91
N GLY A 75 19.06 -2.35 -12.14
CA GLY A 75 17.67 -2.11 -11.79
C GLY A 75 17.48 -1.83 -10.30
N PHE A 76 18.20 -2.54 -9.44
CA PHE A 76 18.16 -2.30 -8.00
C PHE A 76 18.67 -0.90 -7.65
N PHE A 77 19.86 -0.53 -8.15
CA PHE A 77 20.43 0.78 -7.86
C PHE A 77 19.56 1.92 -8.41
N SER A 78 19.05 1.79 -9.64
CA SER A 78 18.15 2.77 -10.25
C SER A 78 16.82 2.84 -9.49
N GLY A 79 16.17 1.71 -9.22
CA GLY A 79 14.91 1.63 -8.50
C GLY A 79 14.99 2.25 -7.10
N TRP A 80 16.02 1.91 -6.32
CA TRP A 80 16.22 2.53 -5.00
C TRP A 80 16.54 4.02 -5.09
N SER A 81 17.27 4.45 -6.12
CA SER A 81 17.50 5.87 -6.38
C SER A 81 16.19 6.62 -6.67
N TYR A 82 15.30 6.05 -7.48
CA TYR A 82 14.00 6.64 -7.79
C TYR A 82 13.11 6.77 -6.56
N ILE A 83 13.07 5.76 -5.69
CA ILE A 83 12.28 5.83 -4.44
C ILE A 83 12.81 6.94 -3.52
N LYS A 84 14.14 7.07 -3.38
CA LYS A 84 14.73 8.16 -2.58
C LYS A 84 14.45 9.54 -3.16
N GLU A 85 14.48 9.67 -4.48
CA GLU A 85 14.15 10.91 -5.18
C GLU A 85 12.68 11.31 -4.94
N LEU A 86 11.75 10.36 -5.08
CA LEU A 86 10.34 10.59 -4.76
C LEU A 86 10.15 10.93 -3.27
N ALA A 87 10.84 10.24 -2.36
CA ALA A 87 10.77 10.54 -0.93
C ALA A 87 11.25 11.95 -0.60
N ALA A 88 12.34 12.39 -1.24
CA ALA A 88 12.83 13.76 -1.12
C ALA A 88 11.83 14.79 -1.68
N ALA A 89 11.20 14.52 -2.82
CA ALA A 89 10.18 15.40 -3.40
C ALA A 89 8.91 15.48 -2.52
N LEU A 90 8.55 14.38 -1.86
CA LEU A 90 7.45 14.31 -0.88
C LEU A 90 7.79 14.95 0.47
N GLY A 91 8.99 15.52 0.63
CA GLY A 91 9.44 16.17 1.86
C GLY A 91 9.75 15.23 3.03
N SER A 92 9.73 13.91 2.82
CA SER A 92 9.91 12.94 3.91
C SER A 92 11.38 12.55 4.09
N LYS A 93 11.81 12.55 5.37
CA LYS A 93 13.11 11.99 5.79
C LYS A 93 13.00 10.53 6.24
N GLN A 94 11.78 10.03 6.41
CA GLN A 94 11.49 8.70 6.92
C GLN A 94 11.09 7.80 5.74
N LEU A 95 12.07 7.09 5.21
CA LEU A 95 11.88 6.13 4.14
C LEU A 95 12.18 4.73 4.68
N TYR A 96 11.16 3.87 4.70
CA TYR A 96 11.27 2.49 5.16
C TYR A 96 10.79 1.54 4.08
N ALA A 97 11.64 0.59 3.71
CA ALA A 97 11.30 -0.46 2.78
C ALA A 97 11.29 -1.83 3.47
N THR A 98 10.67 -2.80 2.83
CA THR A 98 11.07 -4.20 2.95
C THR A 98 11.59 -4.67 1.60
N ILE A 99 11.94 -5.95 1.50
CA ILE A 99 12.38 -6.57 0.26
C ILE A 99 11.33 -7.56 -0.24
N GLY A 100 11.22 -7.66 -1.56
CA GLY A 100 10.38 -8.63 -2.24
C GLY A 100 11.16 -9.80 -2.85
N ASN A 101 10.44 -10.73 -3.45
CA ASN A 101 11.04 -11.97 -4.00
C ASN A 101 11.84 -11.72 -5.29
N HIS A 102 11.67 -10.57 -5.93
CA HIS A 102 12.51 -10.12 -7.04
C HIS A 102 13.77 -9.37 -6.57
N ASP A 103 13.81 -8.88 -5.34
CA ASP A 103 15.00 -8.22 -4.77
C ASP A 103 16.08 -9.22 -4.30
N VAL A 104 15.72 -10.50 -4.19
CA VAL A 104 16.60 -11.58 -3.71
C VAL A 104 16.91 -12.58 -4.82
N ASP A 105 18.15 -13.05 -4.86
CA ASP A 105 18.60 -14.02 -5.85
C ASP A 105 18.26 -15.44 -5.39
N SER A 106 16.96 -15.67 -5.24
CA SER A 106 16.39 -16.98 -4.89
C SER A 106 16.66 -18.03 -5.96
N ARG A 107 16.88 -17.59 -7.21
CA ARG A 107 17.11 -18.45 -8.39
C ARG A 107 18.59 -18.76 -8.65
N HIS A 108 19.51 -18.26 -7.82
CA HIS A 108 20.96 -18.45 -7.93
C HIS A 108 21.51 -18.11 -9.32
N LYS A 109 21.07 -16.98 -9.87
CA LYS A 109 21.46 -16.51 -11.20
C LYS A 109 22.57 -15.45 -11.17
N ALA A 110 22.68 -14.70 -10.08
CA ALA A 110 23.45 -13.46 -10.03
C ALA A 110 24.53 -13.45 -8.92
N SER A 111 24.41 -14.29 -7.89
CA SER A 111 25.25 -14.22 -6.69
C SER A 111 25.42 -15.58 -5.99
N ALA A 112 26.45 -15.71 -5.15
CA ALA A 112 26.70 -16.91 -4.35
C ALA A 112 25.78 -17.03 -3.10
N TYR A 113 25.02 -15.97 -2.79
CA TYR A 113 24.13 -15.90 -1.63
C TYR A 113 22.95 -15.01 -1.95
N SER A 114 21.73 -15.50 -1.77
CA SER A 114 20.49 -14.83 -2.23
C SER A 114 20.32 -13.38 -1.77
N PHE A 115 20.93 -12.98 -0.65
CA PHE A 115 20.84 -11.60 -0.14
C PHE A 115 22.10 -10.77 -0.38
N ASP A 116 23.04 -11.22 -1.22
CA ASP A 116 24.33 -10.54 -1.43
C ASP A 116 24.15 -9.12 -1.95
N ILE A 117 23.35 -8.94 -3.01
CA ILE A 117 23.04 -7.64 -3.60
C ILE A 117 22.28 -6.75 -2.60
N PRO A 118 21.09 -7.14 -2.07
CA PRO A 118 20.32 -6.25 -1.20
C PRO A 118 21.06 -5.86 0.10
N LYS A 119 21.95 -6.71 0.64
CA LYS A 119 22.79 -6.34 1.81
C LYS A 119 23.91 -5.35 1.48
N LYS A 120 24.28 -5.23 0.20
CA LYS A 120 25.38 -4.38 -0.29
C LYS A 120 24.93 -3.10 -0.98
N VAL A 121 23.62 -2.90 -1.23
CA VAL A 121 23.09 -1.63 -1.76
C VAL A 121 23.54 -0.45 -0.90
N LYS A 122 23.56 -0.66 0.43
CA LYS A 122 23.86 0.37 1.45
C LYS A 122 22.97 1.62 1.23
N GLN A 123 23.25 2.75 1.88
CA GLN A 123 22.41 3.95 1.81
C GLN A 123 21.03 3.79 2.48
N ASN A 124 21.03 3.32 3.74
CA ASN A 124 19.82 3.09 4.55
C ASN A 124 18.80 2.15 3.89
N PHE A 125 19.29 1.10 3.23
CA PHE A 125 18.46 0.10 2.57
C PHE A 125 18.45 -1.25 3.32
N PRO A 126 17.29 -1.93 3.44
CA PRO A 126 15.94 -1.39 3.20
C PRO A 126 15.49 -0.44 4.32
N LEU A 127 16.22 -0.44 5.45
CA LEU A 127 15.98 0.36 6.63
C LEU A 127 17.27 1.11 7.03
N PRO A 128 17.18 2.15 7.89
CA PRO A 128 18.34 2.73 8.55
C PRO A 128 19.18 1.68 9.30
N GLU A 129 20.49 1.91 9.40
CA GLU A 129 21.48 0.96 9.95
C GLU A 129 21.08 0.36 11.31
N ALA A 130 20.46 1.16 12.18
CA ALA A 130 20.02 0.75 13.52
C ALA A 130 19.00 -0.41 13.54
N TYR A 131 18.31 -0.66 12.42
CA TYR A 131 17.30 -1.71 12.30
C TYR A 131 17.77 -2.90 11.47
N LEU A 132 18.92 -2.81 10.79
CA LEU A 132 19.35 -3.83 9.84
C LEU A 132 19.72 -5.15 10.51
N GLU A 133 20.26 -5.13 11.72
CA GLU A 133 20.64 -6.36 12.44
C GLU A 133 19.42 -7.26 12.67
N SER A 134 18.32 -6.71 13.22
CA SER A 134 17.09 -7.46 13.43
C SER A 134 16.42 -7.84 12.12
N PHE A 135 16.39 -6.93 11.13
CA PHE A 135 15.78 -7.20 9.83
C PHE A 135 16.42 -8.39 9.13
N TRP A 136 17.76 -8.42 9.09
CA TRP A 136 18.50 -9.49 8.42
C TRP A 136 18.64 -10.74 9.28
N GLY A 137 18.79 -10.60 10.59
CA GLY A 137 19.03 -11.70 11.52
C GLY A 137 17.76 -12.42 11.96
N SER A 138 16.73 -11.67 12.32
CA SER A 138 15.44 -12.20 12.81
C SER A 138 14.34 -12.19 11.76
N GLY A 139 14.55 -11.55 10.61
CA GLY A 139 13.56 -11.44 9.54
C GLY A 139 12.46 -10.41 9.83
N PHE A 140 12.62 -9.57 10.84
CA PHE A 140 11.73 -8.43 11.11
C PHE A 140 12.42 -7.35 11.94
N SER A 141 11.87 -6.14 11.91
CA SER A 141 12.30 -5.03 12.75
C SER A 141 11.11 -4.20 13.22
N PHE A 142 11.20 -3.69 14.45
CA PHE A 142 10.32 -2.64 14.94
C PHE A 142 11.01 -1.29 14.83
N ILE A 143 10.31 -0.32 14.26
CA ILE A 143 10.70 1.09 14.22
C ILE A 143 9.75 1.85 15.13
N GLU A 144 10.33 2.51 16.14
CA GLU A 144 9.60 3.29 17.12
C GLU A 144 9.74 4.79 16.82
N ASP A 145 8.61 5.45 16.64
CA ASP A 145 8.51 6.91 16.61
C ASP A 145 7.58 7.38 17.75
N LYS A 146 7.51 8.70 17.99
CA LYS A 146 6.60 9.29 18.98
C LYS A 146 5.12 9.12 18.63
N ASP A 147 4.79 9.03 17.33
CA ASP A 147 3.40 9.02 16.86
C ASP A 147 2.99 7.67 16.27
N PHE A 148 3.96 6.84 15.86
CA PHE A 148 3.70 5.54 15.25
C PHE A 148 4.71 4.46 15.65
N GLN A 149 4.31 3.22 15.47
CA GLN A 149 5.15 2.02 15.55
C GLN A 149 4.97 1.25 14.25
N LEU A 150 6.09 0.92 13.59
CA LEU A 150 6.11 0.20 12.33
C LEU A 150 6.82 -1.14 12.51
N LEU A 151 6.10 -2.23 12.26
CA LEU A 151 6.64 -3.59 12.13
C LEU A 151 6.98 -3.85 10.66
N VAL A 152 8.27 -3.96 10.34
CA VAL A 152 8.73 -4.31 9.00
C VAL A 152 9.08 -5.79 8.97
N ILE A 153 8.36 -6.58 8.18
CA ILE A 153 8.59 -8.01 8.00
C ILE A 153 9.39 -8.25 6.72
N ASN A 154 10.51 -8.95 6.84
CA ASN A 154 11.21 -9.55 5.72
C ASN A 154 10.51 -10.88 5.35
N SER A 155 9.46 -10.77 4.53
CA SER A 155 8.72 -11.96 4.10
C SER A 155 9.54 -12.91 3.21
N THR A 156 10.70 -12.48 2.73
CA THR A 156 11.64 -13.28 1.94
C THR A 156 12.79 -13.84 2.77
N HIS A 157 12.75 -13.73 4.11
CA HIS A 157 13.84 -14.16 5.00
C HIS A 157 14.34 -15.60 4.72
N TYR A 158 13.44 -16.49 4.29
CA TYR A 158 13.75 -17.88 3.94
C TYR A 158 13.94 -18.15 2.43
N HIS A 159 13.98 -17.12 1.59
CA HIS A 159 14.22 -17.23 0.15
C HIS A 159 15.71 -17.40 -0.14
N THR A 160 16.27 -18.52 0.32
CA THR A 160 17.64 -18.92 0.00
C THR A 160 17.67 -19.77 -1.26
N HIS A 161 18.77 -19.74 -2.01
CA HIS A 161 18.97 -20.60 -3.18
C HIS A 161 19.03 -22.10 -2.87
N TYR A 162 19.10 -22.45 -1.59
CA TYR A 162 19.00 -23.83 -1.10
C TYR A 162 17.56 -24.24 -0.73
N SER A 163 16.64 -23.28 -0.67
CA SER A 163 15.26 -23.50 -0.26
C SER A 163 14.39 -23.69 -1.49
N THR A 164 14.07 -24.95 -1.79
CA THR A 164 13.14 -25.30 -2.85
C THR A 164 11.78 -25.70 -2.29
N ASP A 165 10.73 -25.49 -3.08
CA ASP A 165 9.44 -26.13 -2.87
C ASP A 165 9.50 -27.64 -3.20
N LYS A 166 8.33 -28.30 -3.13
CA LYS A 166 8.20 -29.74 -3.39
C LYS A 166 8.58 -30.14 -4.82
N ASP A 167 8.59 -29.20 -5.75
CA ASP A 167 8.87 -29.42 -7.17
C ASP A 167 10.31 -28.99 -7.56
N GLY A 168 11.14 -28.61 -6.58
CA GLY A 168 12.51 -28.18 -6.81
C GLY A 168 12.63 -26.73 -7.28
N ASN A 169 11.55 -25.94 -7.24
CA ASN A 169 11.59 -24.53 -7.60
C ASN A 169 12.02 -23.67 -6.40
N PRO A 170 12.73 -22.55 -6.63
CA PRO A 170 13.01 -21.57 -5.59
C PRO A 170 11.76 -21.14 -4.84
N THR A 171 11.86 -21.03 -3.50
CA THR A 171 10.73 -20.67 -2.63
C THR A 171 10.05 -19.40 -3.11
N ILE A 172 8.79 -19.52 -3.52
CA ILE A 172 7.95 -18.40 -3.97
C ILE A 172 7.06 -17.81 -2.86
N LYS A 173 6.74 -18.63 -1.84
CA LYS A 173 5.89 -18.22 -0.70
C LYS A 173 6.70 -17.43 0.32
N GLY A 174 6.09 -16.41 0.91
CA GLY A 174 6.63 -15.84 2.15
C GLY A 174 6.51 -16.84 3.30
N LYS A 175 7.30 -16.66 4.36
CA LYS A 175 7.18 -17.47 5.59
C LYS A 175 7.53 -16.67 6.83
N ILE A 176 6.75 -16.87 7.89
CA ILE A 176 7.09 -16.50 9.26
C ILE A 176 7.05 -17.78 10.09
N ASP A 177 8.12 -18.10 10.81
CA ASP A 177 8.15 -19.28 11.68
C ASP A 177 7.60 -18.99 13.09
N SER A 178 7.43 -20.03 13.90
CA SER A 178 6.91 -19.90 15.26
C SER A 178 7.82 -19.07 16.16
N ASN A 179 9.14 -19.18 16.00
CA ASN A 179 10.10 -18.42 16.81
C ASN A 179 10.00 -16.92 16.52
N GLN A 180 9.79 -16.55 15.26
CA GLN A 180 9.54 -15.17 14.85
C GLN A 180 8.23 -14.65 15.45
N LEU A 181 7.15 -15.43 15.42
CA LEU A 181 5.88 -15.06 16.07
C LEU A 181 6.05 -14.84 17.58
N GLU A 182 6.73 -15.75 18.28
CA GLU A 182 7.01 -15.63 19.70
C GLU A 182 7.87 -14.39 20.03
N ALA A 183 8.87 -14.10 19.19
CA ALA A 183 9.73 -12.92 19.37
C ALA A 183 8.97 -11.61 19.13
N ILE A 184 8.09 -11.57 18.13
CA ILE A 184 7.18 -10.43 17.87
C ILE A 184 6.23 -10.24 19.04
N GLU A 185 5.59 -11.32 19.52
CA GLU A 185 4.68 -11.27 20.66
C GLU A 185 5.37 -10.77 21.92
N LYS A 186 6.58 -11.27 22.19
CA LYS A 186 7.38 -10.82 23.33
C LYS A 186 7.67 -9.33 23.24
N TYR A 187 8.17 -8.85 22.09
CA TYR A 187 8.45 -7.43 21.90
C TYR A 187 7.20 -6.57 22.13
N LEU A 188 6.07 -6.95 21.51
CA LEU A 188 4.81 -6.23 21.64
C LEU A 188 4.30 -6.25 23.09
N SER A 189 4.45 -7.36 23.81
CA SER A 189 4.06 -7.44 25.23
C SER A 189 4.85 -6.47 26.11
N GLU A 190 6.11 -6.21 25.78
CA GLU A 190 7.01 -5.32 26.53
C GLU A 190 6.89 -3.84 26.10
N ASN A 191 6.46 -3.58 24.86
CA ASN A 191 6.51 -2.26 24.23
C ASN A 191 5.17 -1.79 23.63
N ASN A 192 4.04 -2.37 24.05
CA ASN A 192 2.73 -1.99 23.50
C ASN A 192 2.37 -0.56 23.90
N ASP A 193 2.08 0.27 22.91
CA ASP A 193 1.47 1.58 23.08
C ASP A 193 0.21 1.63 22.19
N ASP A 194 -0.96 1.65 22.84
CA ASP A 194 -2.26 1.69 22.15
C ASP A 194 -2.58 3.08 21.58
N GLU A 195 -1.85 4.12 21.98
CA GLU A 195 -2.03 5.48 21.46
C GLU A 195 -1.27 5.70 20.14
N LYS A 196 -0.19 4.93 19.89
CA LYS A 196 0.54 4.98 18.62
C LYS A 196 -0.26 4.39 17.47
N ILE A 197 -0.07 4.96 16.29
CA ILE A 197 -0.52 4.35 15.04
C ILE A 197 0.38 3.14 14.76
N LYS A 198 -0.19 1.93 14.72
CA LYS A 198 0.54 0.66 14.57
C LYS A 198 0.36 0.09 13.18
N ILE A 199 1.46 -0.05 12.44
CA ILE A 199 1.46 -0.44 11.03
C ILE A 199 2.36 -1.66 10.84
N MET A 200 1.94 -2.62 10.02
CA MET A 200 2.82 -3.65 9.49
C MET A 200 3.13 -3.39 8.01
N LEU A 201 4.40 -3.53 7.62
CA LEU A 201 4.86 -3.52 6.24
C LEU A 201 5.49 -4.87 5.89
N CYS A 202 5.01 -5.52 4.83
CA CYS A 202 5.60 -6.74 4.27
C CYS A 202 5.51 -6.73 2.74
N HIS A 203 6.16 -7.67 2.05
CA HIS A 203 6.03 -7.78 0.60
C HIS A 203 4.93 -8.78 0.22
N HIS A 204 5.09 -10.05 0.59
CA HIS A 204 4.06 -11.08 0.37
C HIS A 204 2.80 -10.77 1.19
N HIS A 205 1.65 -11.17 0.67
CA HIS A 205 0.37 -11.00 1.34
C HIS A 205 0.23 -11.98 2.51
N PRO A 206 -0.24 -11.55 3.69
CA PRO A 206 -0.39 -12.42 4.86
C PRO A 206 -1.59 -13.38 4.77
N VAL A 207 -2.53 -13.10 3.85
CA VAL A 207 -3.75 -13.90 3.65
C VAL A 207 -4.05 -14.02 2.18
N ASN A 208 -4.69 -15.13 1.82
CA ASN A 208 -5.00 -15.49 0.44
C ASN A 208 -5.57 -14.31 -0.37
N HIS A 209 -4.88 -13.94 -1.44
CA HIS A 209 -5.28 -12.91 -2.41
C HIS A 209 -5.50 -13.52 -3.80
N ALA A 210 -6.27 -14.60 -3.87
CA ALA A 210 -6.68 -15.23 -5.12
C ALA A 210 -7.93 -14.58 -5.68
N ARG A 211 -7.73 -13.50 -6.44
CA ARG A 211 -8.77 -12.91 -7.29
C ARG A 211 -8.20 -12.61 -8.66
N ARG A 212 -9.07 -12.37 -9.65
CA ARG A 212 -8.66 -12.01 -11.02
C ARG A 212 -7.69 -13.02 -11.66
N GLY A 213 -7.74 -14.29 -11.24
CA GLY A 213 -6.86 -15.35 -11.76
C GLY A 213 -5.43 -15.33 -11.22
N LEU A 214 -5.13 -14.58 -10.15
CA LEU A 214 -3.77 -14.42 -9.61
C LEU A 214 -3.23 -15.62 -8.80
N GLY A 215 -4.01 -16.69 -8.64
CA GLY A 215 -3.62 -17.86 -7.85
C GLY A 215 -3.56 -17.62 -6.33
N ASP A 216 -3.42 -18.70 -5.56
CA ASP A 216 -3.42 -18.75 -4.09
C ASP A 216 -2.13 -19.34 -3.49
N ASP A 217 -1.08 -19.54 -4.29
CA ASP A 217 0.12 -20.29 -3.89
C ASP A 217 1.33 -19.43 -3.50
N ASP A 218 1.14 -18.21 -3.03
CA ASP A 218 2.25 -17.28 -2.75
C ASP A 218 2.05 -16.40 -1.49
N PHE A 219 1.03 -16.68 -0.67
CA PHE A 219 0.85 -15.98 0.61
C PHE A 219 1.88 -16.43 1.67
N ILE A 220 2.02 -15.62 2.72
CA ILE A 220 2.91 -15.91 3.84
C ILE A 220 2.43 -17.15 4.61
N THR A 221 3.29 -18.16 4.71
CA THR A 221 3.09 -19.26 5.65
C THR A 221 3.03 -18.72 7.08
N ASN A 222 1.98 -19.09 7.82
CA ASN A 222 1.60 -18.55 9.14
C ASN A 222 1.21 -17.04 9.14
N GLY A 223 0.80 -16.51 7.98
CA GLY A 223 0.36 -15.11 7.89
C GLY A 223 -0.94 -14.82 8.66
N GLU A 224 -1.88 -15.78 8.73
CA GLU A 224 -3.09 -15.63 9.57
C GLU A 224 -2.77 -15.60 11.07
N ASP A 225 -1.86 -16.47 11.53
CA ASP A 225 -1.40 -16.47 12.93
C ASP A 225 -0.75 -15.14 13.29
N LEU A 226 0.05 -14.57 12.38
CA LEU A 226 0.59 -13.23 12.52
C LEU A 226 -0.53 -12.20 12.65
N LEU A 227 -1.53 -12.20 11.77
CA LEU A 227 -2.63 -11.22 11.85
C LEU A 227 -3.45 -11.36 13.14
N HIS A 228 -3.67 -12.58 13.63
CA HIS A 228 -4.29 -12.81 14.94
C HIS A 228 -3.44 -12.24 16.07
N LEU A 229 -2.12 -12.44 16.04
CA LEU A 229 -1.19 -11.80 16.97
C LEU A 229 -1.29 -10.28 16.90
N LEU A 230 -1.22 -9.67 15.72
CA LEU A 230 -1.33 -8.22 15.53
C LEU A 230 -2.68 -7.66 15.99
N GLY A 231 -3.76 -8.44 15.87
CA GLY A 231 -5.09 -8.08 16.35
C GLY A 231 -5.13 -7.89 17.87
N ARG A 232 -4.48 -8.80 18.62
CA ARG A 232 -4.36 -8.71 20.09
C ARG A 232 -3.67 -7.42 20.52
N PHE A 233 -2.72 -6.95 19.70
CA PHE A 233 -2.01 -5.70 19.89
C PHE A 233 -2.57 -4.55 19.05
N LYS A 234 -3.84 -4.61 18.60
CA LYS A 234 -4.57 -3.51 17.95
C LYS A 234 -3.77 -2.78 16.86
N PHE A 235 -3.16 -3.52 15.95
CA PHE A 235 -2.58 -2.93 14.75
C PHE A 235 -3.67 -2.26 13.90
N ASP A 236 -3.35 -1.08 13.38
CA ASP A 236 -4.30 -0.20 12.68
C ASP A 236 -4.29 -0.41 11.17
N LEU A 237 -3.18 -0.93 10.61
CA LEU A 237 -3.04 -1.16 9.17
C LEU A 237 -1.95 -2.19 8.85
N VAL A 238 -2.22 -3.02 7.86
CA VAL A 238 -1.22 -3.87 7.20
C VAL A 238 -1.07 -3.42 5.75
N ILE A 239 0.16 -3.25 5.28
CA ILE A 239 0.49 -2.87 3.91
C ILE A 239 1.36 -3.95 3.29
N HIS A 240 1.00 -4.40 2.07
CA HIS A 240 1.82 -5.33 1.30
C HIS A 240 1.81 -5.05 -0.21
N GLY A 241 2.73 -5.70 -0.94
CA GLY A 241 2.88 -5.64 -2.40
C GLY A 241 2.61 -7.00 -3.05
N HIS A 242 3.48 -7.41 -3.99
CA HIS A 242 3.60 -8.75 -4.60
C HIS A 242 2.54 -9.11 -5.63
N LYS A 243 1.25 -8.94 -5.30
CA LYS A 243 0.16 -9.37 -6.19
C LYS A 243 -0.10 -8.44 -7.37
N HIS A 244 0.50 -7.25 -7.36
CA HIS A 244 0.28 -6.20 -8.35
C HIS A 244 -1.20 -5.78 -8.47
N ASP A 245 -2.07 -6.21 -7.54
CA ASP A 245 -3.51 -5.95 -7.52
C ASP A 245 -3.87 -5.11 -6.29
N PRO A 246 -4.24 -3.83 -6.44
CA PRO A 246 -4.61 -3.00 -5.30
C PRO A 246 -5.93 -3.49 -4.69
N LEU A 247 -5.93 -3.64 -3.37
CA LEU A 247 -7.10 -4.13 -2.63
C LEU A 247 -7.03 -3.68 -1.19
N LEU A 248 -8.12 -3.06 -0.72
CA LEU A 248 -8.36 -2.79 0.68
C LEU A 248 -9.43 -3.77 1.17
N ARG A 249 -9.09 -4.55 2.19
CA ARG A 249 -10.00 -5.52 2.82
C ARG A 249 -9.76 -5.56 4.31
N TYR A 250 -10.73 -6.08 5.05
CA TYR A 250 -10.54 -6.38 6.47
C TYR A 250 -10.25 -7.85 6.67
N PHE A 251 -9.38 -8.14 7.63
CA PHE A 251 -9.22 -9.47 8.20
C PHE A 251 -9.82 -9.51 9.61
N PRO A 252 -10.84 -10.34 9.86
CA PRO A 252 -11.42 -10.50 11.18
C PRO A 252 -10.48 -11.33 12.06
N THR A 253 -9.96 -10.75 13.13
CA THR A 253 -9.08 -11.47 14.05
C THR A 253 -9.86 -12.23 15.11
N SER A 254 -9.22 -13.25 15.70
CA SER A 254 -9.80 -14.07 16.77
C SER A 254 -10.18 -13.28 18.04
N CYS A 255 -9.66 -12.06 18.20
CA CYS A 255 -9.99 -11.16 19.32
C CYS A 255 -11.11 -10.16 19.01
N GLY A 256 -11.77 -10.26 17.85
CA GLY A 256 -12.87 -9.38 17.45
C GLY A 256 -12.42 -8.00 16.96
N VAL A 257 -11.13 -7.82 16.68
CA VAL A 257 -10.57 -6.64 16.02
C VAL A 257 -10.42 -6.93 14.53
N ASP A 258 -11.04 -6.13 13.67
CA ASP A 258 -10.83 -6.21 12.23
C ASP A 258 -9.61 -5.36 11.84
N ILE A 259 -8.64 -5.98 11.17
CA ILE A 259 -7.43 -5.29 10.68
C ILE A 259 -7.63 -4.95 9.20
N PRO A 260 -7.53 -3.67 8.79
CA PRO A 260 -7.48 -3.33 7.38
C PRO A 260 -6.13 -3.75 6.79
N ILE A 261 -6.20 -4.40 5.63
CA ILE A 261 -5.07 -4.86 4.83
C ILE A 261 -5.15 -4.17 3.48
N LEU A 262 -4.10 -3.41 3.15
CA LEU A 262 -3.93 -2.76 1.86
C LEU A 262 -2.85 -3.47 1.04
N SER A 263 -3.27 -4.11 -0.04
CA SER A 263 -2.40 -4.42 -1.17
C SER A 263 -2.21 -3.17 -2.01
N SER A 264 -0.97 -2.75 -2.27
CA SER A 264 -0.67 -1.50 -2.98
C SER A 264 -0.78 -1.58 -4.50
N GLY A 265 -0.85 -2.79 -5.07
CA GLY A 265 -0.57 -2.95 -6.50
C GLY A 265 0.87 -2.51 -6.84
N SER A 266 1.13 -2.23 -8.12
CA SER A 266 2.48 -1.93 -8.61
C SER A 266 2.67 -0.50 -9.05
N PHE A 267 3.88 0.03 -8.90
CA PHE A 267 4.23 1.37 -9.34
C PHE A 267 4.55 1.45 -10.83
N SER A 268 5.14 0.39 -11.40
CA SER A 268 5.53 0.41 -12.82
C SER A 268 5.54 -0.94 -13.53
N ALA A 269 5.23 -2.06 -12.85
CA ALA A 269 5.19 -3.36 -13.50
C ALA A 269 4.15 -3.42 -14.65
N THR A 270 4.37 -4.29 -15.63
CA THR A 270 3.48 -4.44 -16.80
C THR A 270 2.84 -5.81 -16.92
N ASP A 271 3.36 -6.82 -16.23
CA ASP A 271 2.86 -8.20 -16.31
C ASP A 271 1.36 -8.25 -15.95
N GLN A 272 0.94 -7.53 -14.91
CA GLN A 272 -0.46 -7.44 -14.48
C GLN A 272 -1.37 -6.69 -15.47
N ILE A 273 -0.83 -5.74 -16.24
CA ILE A 273 -1.59 -4.95 -17.22
C ILE A 273 -2.07 -5.88 -18.34
N LEU A 274 -1.21 -6.81 -18.75
CA LEU A 274 -1.46 -7.75 -19.86
C LEU A 274 -2.50 -8.81 -19.50
N TYR A 275 -2.56 -9.24 -18.23
CA TYR A 275 -3.43 -10.34 -17.81
C TYR A 275 -4.75 -9.91 -17.14
N ALA A 276 -4.81 -8.72 -16.52
CA ALA A 276 -5.91 -8.40 -15.61
C ALA A 276 -6.53 -7.00 -15.78
N THR A 277 -6.14 -6.22 -16.79
CA THR A 277 -6.59 -4.81 -16.94
C THR A 277 -6.35 -3.97 -15.69
N ILE A 278 -5.32 -4.33 -14.92
CA ILE A 278 -4.86 -3.63 -13.72
C ILE A 278 -3.84 -2.59 -14.15
N PHE A 279 -3.84 -1.41 -13.51
CA PHE A 279 -2.93 -0.32 -13.84
C PHE A 279 -1.75 -0.28 -12.85
N ASN A 280 -0.99 0.82 -12.88
CA ASN A 280 0.03 1.11 -11.89
C ASN A 280 -0.48 2.17 -10.91
N TYR A 281 -0.12 2.06 -9.64
CA TYR A 281 -0.70 2.81 -8.52
C TYR A 281 0.37 3.46 -7.65
N PHE A 282 -0.02 4.61 -7.10
CA PHE A 282 0.69 5.34 -6.06
C PHE A 282 -0.36 5.79 -5.05
N HIS A 283 -0.09 5.59 -3.76
CA HIS A 283 -1.05 5.92 -2.71
C HIS A 283 -0.50 6.96 -1.75
N VAL A 284 -1.38 7.87 -1.32
CA VAL A 284 -1.17 8.76 -0.18
C VAL A 284 -2.26 8.48 0.84
N LEU A 285 -1.89 8.10 2.05
CA LEU A 285 -2.80 7.80 3.15
C LEU A 285 -2.64 8.85 4.22
N GLU A 286 -3.73 9.19 4.90
CA GLU A 286 -3.71 9.95 6.13
C GLU A 286 -4.43 9.15 7.21
N ILE A 287 -3.71 8.74 8.24
CA ILE A 287 -4.25 8.00 9.38
C ILE A 287 -4.36 8.94 10.57
N SER A 288 -5.53 8.94 11.20
CA SER A 288 -5.81 9.64 12.44
C SER A 288 -6.16 8.63 13.51
N LYS A 289 -5.49 8.68 14.66
CA LYS A 289 -5.80 7.84 15.81
C LYS A 289 -6.09 8.68 17.05
N GLU A 290 -7.23 8.39 17.69
CA GLU A 290 -7.66 9.05 18.91
C GLU A 290 -8.38 8.04 19.81
N ASN A 291 -8.02 8.00 21.09
CA ASN A 291 -8.60 7.08 22.08
C ASN A 291 -8.56 5.61 21.63
N GLY A 292 -7.43 5.19 21.03
CA GLY A 292 -7.25 3.82 20.51
C GLY A 292 -8.04 3.49 19.25
N HIS A 293 -8.73 4.44 18.61
CA HIS A 293 -9.48 4.24 17.38
C HIS A 293 -8.83 4.95 16.20
N ALA A 294 -8.44 4.18 15.18
CA ALA A 294 -7.88 4.71 13.93
C ALA A 294 -8.95 4.81 12.83
N VAL A 295 -8.94 5.94 12.13
CA VAL A 295 -9.63 6.16 10.86
C VAL A 295 -8.62 6.66 9.83
N ALA A 296 -8.86 6.38 8.56
CA ALA A 296 -7.94 6.80 7.51
C ALA A 296 -8.62 7.16 6.21
N THR A 297 -7.99 8.07 5.48
CA THR A 297 -8.29 8.37 4.07
C THR A 297 -7.16 7.80 3.20
N ILE A 298 -7.50 7.46 1.96
CA ILE A 298 -6.58 6.94 0.95
C ILE A 298 -6.89 7.67 -0.36
N GLU A 299 -5.90 8.41 -0.85
CA GLU A 299 -5.86 8.93 -2.20
C GLU A 299 -5.00 8.01 -3.07
N THR A 300 -5.54 7.59 -4.21
CA THR A 300 -4.86 6.70 -5.15
C THR A 300 -4.73 7.36 -6.50
N TYR A 301 -3.48 7.48 -6.95
CA TYR A 301 -3.12 7.91 -8.28
C TYR A 301 -2.89 6.68 -9.15
N THR A 302 -3.38 6.73 -10.38
CA THR A 302 -3.20 5.67 -11.37
C THR A 302 -2.35 6.18 -12.53
N PHE A 303 -1.27 5.48 -12.86
CA PHE A 303 -0.43 5.81 -14.01
C PHE A 303 -0.96 5.18 -15.29
N ARG A 304 -1.05 6.01 -16.33
CA ARG A 304 -1.39 5.58 -17.69
C ARG A 304 -0.34 6.10 -18.64
N ASN A 305 0.32 5.17 -19.35
CA ASN A 305 1.34 5.53 -20.30
C ASN A 305 0.80 6.54 -21.34
N LYS A 306 1.54 7.63 -21.59
CA LYS A 306 1.16 8.77 -22.46
C LYS A 306 0.09 9.71 -21.89
N ILE A 307 -0.41 9.47 -20.68
CA ILE A 307 -1.36 10.36 -19.99
C ILE A 307 -0.75 10.89 -18.70
N GLY A 308 -0.01 10.04 -17.96
CA GLY A 308 0.55 10.36 -16.65
C GLY A 308 -0.28 9.77 -15.49
N TRP A 309 0.06 10.19 -14.27
CA TRP A 309 -0.66 9.90 -13.04
C TRP A 309 -1.90 10.77 -12.90
N GLY A 310 -2.99 10.18 -12.41
CA GLY A 310 -4.22 10.93 -12.12
C GLY A 310 -5.19 10.20 -11.19
N LYS A 311 -6.20 10.93 -10.71
CA LYS A 311 -7.19 10.49 -9.69
C LYS A 311 -8.64 10.49 -10.18
N THR A 312 -8.89 10.44 -11.50
CA THR A 312 -10.21 10.80 -12.04
C THR A 312 -11.11 9.61 -12.37
N ARG A 313 -10.67 8.37 -12.16
CA ARG A 313 -11.38 7.17 -12.65
C ARG A 313 -11.21 5.99 -11.70
N ASP A 314 -12.23 5.15 -11.65
CA ASP A 314 -12.15 3.82 -11.06
C ASP A 314 -11.42 2.89 -12.02
N ASP A 315 -10.12 2.73 -11.76
CA ASP A 315 -9.21 1.92 -12.57
C ASP A 315 -8.88 0.58 -11.89
N GLY A 316 -9.91 -0.03 -11.30
CA GLY A 316 -9.79 -1.25 -10.52
C GLY A 316 -9.56 -1.00 -9.03
N PHE A 317 -9.24 0.24 -8.65
CA PHE A 317 -9.21 0.78 -7.29
C PHE A 317 -9.72 2.23 -7.31
N LEU A 318 -10.47 2.63 -6.28
CA LEU A 318 -11.06 3.96 -6.22
C LEU A 318 -10.01 5.03 -5.91
N PRO A 319 -10.01 6.17 -6.63
CA PRO A 319 -9.11 7.28 -6.33
C PRO A 319 -9.25 7.83 -4.91
N PHE A 320 -10.45 7.77 -4.34
CA PHE A 320 -10.75 8.24 -2.98
C PHE A 320 -11.48 7.14 -2.20
N THR A 321 -10.85 6.61 -1.16
CA THR A 321 -11.47 5.65 -0.23
C THR A 321 -10.93 5.89 1.18
N GLY A 322 -11.48 5.20 2.17
CA GLY A 322 -10.95 5.22 3.52
C GLY A 322 -11.22 3.92 4.26
N PHE A 323 -10.91 3.91 5.55
CA PHE A 323 -11.27 2.86 6.48
C PHE A 323 -11.43 3.40 7.90
N GLY A 324 -11.94 2.54 8.79
CA GLY A 324 -12.09 2.84 10.22
C GLY A 324 -13.44 3.42 10.62
N TYR A 325 -14.30 3.88 9.70
CA TYR A 325 -15.65 4.33 10.10
C TYR A 325 -16.51 3.15 10.56
N LYS A 326 -16.84 3.14 11.86
CA LYS A 326 -17.61 2.07 12.54
C LYS A 326 -19.04 2.48 12.93
N GLU A 327 -19.41 3.74 12.74
CA GLU A 327 -20.76 4.21 13.06
C GLU A 327 -21.77 3.85 11.96
N ASP A 328 -23.04 4.11 12.24
CA ASP A 328 -24.14 3.85 11.31
C ASP A 328 -24.09 4.82 10.10
N LEU A 329 -24.20 4.26 8.89
CA LEU A 329 -24.29 5.03 7.65
C LEU A 329 -25.54 5.91 7.59
N LEU A 330 -26.61 5.57 8.32
CA LEU A 330 -27.82 6.40 8.45
C LEU A 330 -27.52 7.80 9.00
N LYS A 331 -26.48 7.94 9.84
CA LYS A 331 -26.06 9.25 10.35
C LYS A 331 -25.49 10.13 9.23
N ILE A 332 -24.66 9.55 8.37
CA ILE A 332 -24.11 10.24 7.19
C ILE A 332 -25.24 10.59 6.22
N GLU A 333 -26.10 9.63 5.90
CA GLU A 333 -27.27 9.84 5.03
C GLU A 333 -28.12 11.01 5.53
N SER A 334 -28.44 11.04 6.83
CA SER A 334 -29.26 12.08 7.45
C SER A 334 -28.66 13.48 7.32
N LYS A 335 -27.33 13.61 7.47
CA LYS A 335 -26.61 14.88 7.27
C LYS A 335 -26.72 15.34 5.81
N VAL A 336 -26.47 14.45 4.85
CA VAL A 336 -26.56 14.76 3.41
C VAL A 336 -27.98 15.11 3.00
N VAL A 337 -28.99 14.36 3.47
CA VAL A 337 -30.40 14.64 3.22
C VAL A 337 -30.82 16.00 3.76
N THR A 338 -30.39 16.33 4.98
CA THR A 338 -30.66 17.64 5.59
C THR A 338 -30.10 18.79 4.74
N LEU A 339 -28.85 18.65 4.30
CA LEU A 339 -28.20 19.63 3.41
C LEU A 339 -29.00 19.81 2.11
N LEU A 340 -29.31 18.71 1.42
CA LEU A 340 -29.92 18.75 0.08
C LEU A 340 -31.42 19.10 0.07
N LYS A 341 -32.12 18.97 1.20
CA LYS A 341 -33.47 19.53 1.37
C LYS A 341 -33.45 21.05 1.48
N SER A 342 -32.37 21.63 1.98
CA SER A 342 -32.21 23.09 2.07
C SER A 342 -31.68 23.72 0.77
N LYS A 343 -30.88 22.95 0.01
CA LYS A 343 -30.31 23.34 -1.29
C LYS A 343 -30.46 22.16 -2.25
N SER A 344 -31.33 22.26 -3.25
CA SER A 344 -31.59 21.15 -4.18
C SER A 344 -30.39 20.74 -5.05
N PHE A 345 -29.34 21.55 -5.08
CA PHE A 345 -28.08 21.28 -5.78
C PHE A 345 -26.92 21.83 -4.94
N VAL A 346 -25.89 21.03 -4.71
CA VAL A 346 -24.68 21.42 -3.96
C VAL A 346 -23.44 20.84 -4.62
N GLU A 347 -22.33 21.57 -4.55
CA GLU A 347 -21.02 21.06 -4.95
C GLU A 347 -20.54 20.01 -3.94
N TRP A 348 -19.80 19.00 -4.41
CA TRP A 348 -19.36 17.90 -3.56
C TRP A 348 -18.49 18.30 -2.36
N PRO A 349 -17.61 19.31 -2.44
CA PRO A 349 -16.91 19.81 -1.25
C PRO A 349 -17.85 20.27 -0.12
N GLU A 350 -19.04 20.82 -0.44
CA GLU A 350 -20.03 21.18 0.59
C GLU A 350 -20.61 19.93 1.28
N VAL A 351 -20.77 18.83 0.53
CA VAL A 351 -21.22 17.55 1.09
C VAL A 351 -20.17 17.00 2.06
N LEU A 352 -18.89 17.03 1.68
CA LEU A 352 -17.79 16.57 2.55
C LEU A 352 -17.62 17.46 3.80
N ILE A 353 -17.90 18.76 3.72
CA ILE A 353 -17.92 19.64 4.90
C ILE A 353 -19.08 19.27 5.83
N ALA A 354 -20.26 18.97 5.29
CA ALA A 354 -21.43 18.60 6.09
C ALA A 354 -21.32 17.20 6.70
N ALA A 355 -20.69 16.26 5.99
CA ALA A 355 -20.51 14.88 6.39
C ALA A 355 -19.06 14.41 6.13
N PRO A 356 -18.08 14.89 6.93
CA PRO A 356 -16.66 14.59 6.73
C PRO A 356 -16.35 13.10 6.88
N GLU A 357 -17.20 12.33 7.56
CA GLU A 357 -17.00 10.91 7.77
C GLU A 357 -17.07 10.07 6.48
N ILE A 358 -17.62 10.64 5.40
CA ILE A 358 -17.61 10.02 4.06
C ILE A 358 -16.17 9.67 3.63
N ALA A 359 -15.19 10.48 4.03
CA ALA A 359 -13.79 10.27 3.68
C ALA A 359 -13.19 8.98 4.29
N TYR A 360 -13.78 8.45 5.36
CA TYR A 360 -13.31 7.25 6.07
C TYR A 360 -14.05 5.98 5.64
N LEU A 361 -14.94 6.07 4.65
CA LEU A 361 -15.71 4.94 4.16
C LEU A 361 -14.90 4.08 3.21
N THR A 362 -15.01 2.76 3.39
CA THR A 362 -14.55 1.80 2.38
C THR A 362 -15.38 1.91 1.10
N ALA A 363 -14.84 1.43 -0.02
CA ALA A 363 -15.57 1.33 -1.30
C ALA A 363 -16.97 0.68 -1.15
N GLN A 364 -17.09 -0.36 -0.32
CA GLN A 364 -18.37 -1.02 -0.07
C GLN A 364 -19.35 -0.13 0.69
N GLN A 365 -18.88 0.55 1.75
CA GLN A 365 -19.71 1.49 2.51
C GLN A 365 -20.13 2.70 1.67
N GLN A 366 -19.24 3.20 0.80
CA GLN A 366 -19.56 4.26 -0.15
C GLN A 366 -20.68 3.85 -1.11
N GLU A 367 -20.60 2.65 -1.67
CA GLU A 367 -21.65 2.13 -2.54
C GLU A 367 -22.99 1.96 -1.80
N THR A 368 -22.95 1.43 -0.57
CA THR A 368 -24.15 1.34 0.28
C THR A 368 -24.74 2.72 0.56
N LEU A 369 -23.93 3.71 0.92
CA LEU A 369 -24.39 5.09 1.16
C LEU A 369 -25.00 5.71 -0.10
N LYS A 370 -24.36 5.53 -1.26
CA LYS A 370 -24.91 6.00 -2.55
C LYS A 370 -26.30 5.44 -2.80
N ASN A 371 -26.50 4.13 -2.60
CA ASN A 371 -27.80 3.49 -2.76
C ASN A 371 -28.85 4.00 -1.76
N MET A 372 -28.44 4.29 -0.51
CA MET A 372 -29.32 4.91 0.49
C MET A 372 -29.76 6.32 0.07
N LEU A 373 -28.84 7.13 -0.45
CA LEU A 373 -29.13 8.49 -0.95
C LEU A 373 -30.07 8.45 -2.17
N GLU A 374 -29.83 7.54 -3.11
CA GLU A 374 -30.69 7.36 -4.29
C GLU A 374 -32.12 6.97 -3.89
N ALA A 375 -32.30 6.13 -2.86
CA ALA A 375 -33.60 5.81 -2.30
C ALA A 375 -34.33 7.03 -1.69
N LYS A 376 -33.59 8.09 -1.34
CA LYS A 376 -34.13 9.40 -0.93
C LYS A 376 -34.26 10.38 -2.09
N LYS A 377 -34.14 9.96 -3.35
CA LYS A 377 -34.13 10.82 -4.55
C LYS A 377 -32.97 11.83 -4.57
N ILE A 378 -31.85 11.50 -3.91
CA ILE A 378 -30.60 12.25 -3.98
C ILE A 378 -29.66 11.52 -4.93
N TYR A 379 -29.14 12.23 -5.92
CA TYR A 379 -28.28 11.67 -6.95
C TYR A 379 -26.92 12.37 -6.93
N LEU A 380 -25.88 11.59 -7.23
CA LEU A 380 -24.50 12.04 -7.33
C LEU A 380 -24.08 12.02 -8.79
N GLY A 381 -23.28 13.00 -9.23
CA GLY A 381 -22.78 13.04 -10.60
C GLY A 381 -21.83 11.90 -10.99
N ASP A 382 -21.31 11.16 -9.99
CA ASP A 382 -20.44 10.00 -10.15
C ASP A 382 -20.44 9.15 -8.85
N LYS A 383 -19.66 8.07 -8.81
CA LYS A 383 -19.36 7.31 -7.59
C LYS A 383 -18.67 8.20 -6.56
N ILE A 384 -19.02 8.03 -5.28
CA ILE A 384 -18.39 8.74 -4.15
C ILE A 384 -16.86 8.69 -4.23
N GLY A 385 -16.29 7.50 -4.43
CA GLY A 385 -14.84 7.33 -4.46
C GLY A 385 -14.13 7.80 -5.74
N VAL A 386 -14.87 8.30 -6.74
CA VAL A 386 -14.29 9.02 -7.90
C VAL A 386 -14.28 10.53 -7.65
N GLY A 387 -14.97 11.00 -6.59
CA GLY A 387 -15.11 12.42 -6.30
C GLY A 387 -16.13 13.07 -7.25
N PRO A 388 -17.45 12.82 -7.05
CA PRO A 388 -18.46 13.44 -7.90
C PRO A 388 -18.32 14.96 -7.83
N LYS A 389 -18.72 15.68 -8.88
CA LYS A 389 -18.62 17.15 -8.87
C LYS A 389 -19.70 17.78 -7.99
N HIS A 390 -20.91 17.23 -8.03
CA HIS A 390 -22.08 17.76 -7.35
C HIS A 390 -23.02 16.64 -6.90
N ALA A 391 -23.91 16.99 -5.99
CA ALA A 391 -25.06 16.20 -5.59
C ALA A 391 -26.34 17.02 -5.76
N TYR A 392 -27.46 16.37 -6.10
CA TYR A 392 -28.74 17.06 -6.27
C TYR A 392 -29.92 16.24 -5.76
N TYR A 393 -30.97 16.93 -5.34
CA TYR A 393 -32.23 16.36 -4.90
C TYR A 393 -33.28 16.49 -6.00
N ALA A 394 -33.80 15.35 -6.47
CA ALA A 394 -34.82 15.30 -7.53
C ALA A 394 -36.26 15.31 -6.99
N GLY A 395 -36.46 15.62 -5.71
CA GLY A 395 -37.79 15.72 -5.11
C GLY A 395 -38.41 17.10 -5.32
N ASN A 396 -39.04 17.29 -6.48
CA ASN A 396 -40.16 18.22 -6.66
C ASN A 396 -41.40 17.42 -7.04
#